data_AF-A0A239IVZ5-F1
#
_entry.id   AF-A0A239IVZ5-F1
#
_cell.length_a   1.000
_cell.length_b   1.000
_cell.length_c   1.000
_cell.angle_alpha   90.00
_cell.angle_beta   90.00
_cell.angle_gamma   90.00
#
_symmetry.space_group_name_H-M   'P 1'
#
loop_
_entity.id
_entity.type
_entity.pdbx_description
1 polymer ?
#
loop_
_entity_poly.entity_id
_entity_poly.type
_entity_poly.pdbx_seq_one_letter_code
_entity_poly.pdbx_strand_id
1 'polypeptide(L)'
;MARVLILSSWVAHGHVGLCAGVPALQALGHTVTQLPTVMLSNHPGWPQVAGAPVPPECLYEMMAALAANGWLTEQDALLVGYLPTPAHVVVAADARIHPAPLRDGVPHGVGDVFAALIAAGVPLGMALGHLSALIDNSLHAPHLRIAETAATWTRAAPLTATEI
;
A
#
# COMPACT_ATOMS: atom_id res chain seq x y z
N MET A 1 9.62 15.23 -4.03
CA MET A 1 9.84 13.90 -4.61
C MET A 1 10.08 12.96 -3.45
N ALA A 2 9.22 11.95 -3.29
CA ALA A 2 9.26 11.03 -2.16
C ALA A 2 9.95 9.71 -2.51
N ARG A 3 10.47 9.03 -1.49
CA ARG A 3 11.04 7.68 -1.52
C ARG A 3 10.04 6.73 -0.88
N VAL A 4 9.55 5.76 -1.64
CA VAL A 4 8.45 4.89 -1.23
C VAL A 4 8.92 3.44 -1.18
N LEU A 5 8.85 2.82 0.00
CA LEU A 5 8.90 1.36 0.12
C LEU A 5 7.51 0.81 -0.16
N ILE A 6 7.40 -0.16 -1.08
CA ILE A 6 6.14 -0.83 -1.40
C ILE A 6 6.26 -2.34 -1.20
N LEU A 7 5.43 -2.91 -0.33
CA LEU A 7 5.25 -4.35 -0.13
C LEU A 7 3.88 -4.76 -0.68
N SER A 8 3.83 -5.53 -1.76
CA SER A 8 2.56 -5.96 -2.36
C SER A 8 2.74 -7.18 -3.27
N SER A 9 1.65 -7.69 -3.86
CA SER A 9 1.69 -8.78 -4.83
C SER A 9 2.37 -8.38 -6.14
N TRP A 10 2.98 -9.33 -6.84
CA TRP A 10 3.49 -9.17 -8.19
C TRP A 10 2.86 -10.21 -9.12
N VAL A 11 2.54 -9.80 -10.36
CA VAL A 11 1.99 -10.68 -11.40
C VAL A 11 2.76 -10.54 -12.72
N ALA A 12 2.96 -11.64 -13.44
CA ALA A 12 3.59 -11.61 -14.75
C ALA A 12 2.69 -11.01 -15.84
N HIS A 13 1.37 -11.24 -15.75
CA HIS A 13 0.36 -10.69 -16.66
C HIS A 13 -0.76 -9.99 -15.89
N GLY A 14 -0.97 -8.71 -16.21
CA GLY A 14 -1.94 -7.83 -15.57
C GLY A 14 -1.29 -6.69 -14.78
N HIS A 15 -2.11 -5.74 -14.33
CA HIS A 15 -1.66 -4.52 -13.65
C HIS A 15 -2.36 -4.41 -12.30
N VAL A 16 -1.87 -5.16 -11.32
CA VAL A 16 -2.29 -5.11 -9.91
C VAL A 16 -1.06 -5.12 -9.01
N GLY A 17 -1.22 -4.75 -7.74
CA GLY A 17 -0.13 -4.77 -6.76
C GLY A 17 1.07 -3.95 -7.23
N LEU A 18 2.27 -4.52 -7.15
CA LEU A 18 3.51 -3.89 -7.61
C LEU A 18 3.49 -3.53 -9.10
N CYS A 19 2.87 -4.36 -9.95
CA CYS A 19 2.82 -4.11 -11.39
C CYS A 19 1.96 -2.89 -11.78
N ALA A 20 1.08 -2.44 -10.88
CA ALA A 20 0.37 -1.17 -11.03
C ALA A 20 1.01 -0.03 -10.24
N GLY A 21 1.38 -0.29 -8.98
CA GLY A 21 1.84 0.74 -8.05
C GLY A 21 3.21 1.33 -8.43
N VAL A 22 4.16 0.47 -8.81
CA VAL A 22 5.53 0.91 -9.16
C VAL A 22 5.54 1.88 -10.34
N PRO A 23 4.98 1.56 -11.52
CA PRO A 23 5.00 2.48 -12.65
C PRO A 23 4.23 3.77 -12.37
N ALA A 24 3.13 3.72 -11.61
CA ALA A 24 2.37 4.92 -11.23
C ALA A 24 3.20 5.86 -10.34
N LEU A 25 3.83 5.33 -9.29
CA LEU A 25 4.70 6.11 -8.41
C LEU A 25 5.91 6.70 -9.17
N GLN A 26 6.53 5.91 -10.04
CA GLN A 26 7.65 6.37 -10.88
C GLN A 26 7.21 7.46 -11.87
N ALA A 27 6.03 7.33 -12.49
CA ALA A 27 5.48 8.35 -13.40
C ALA A 27 5.19 9.68 -12.68
N LEU A 28 4.87 9.64 -11.39
CA LEU A 28 4.70 10.81 -10.52
C LEU A 28 6.04 11.39 -10.01
N GLY A 29 7.17 10.83 -10.44
CA GLY A 29 8.50 11.30 -10.07
C GLY A 29 8.93 10.89 -8.66
N HIS A 30 8.45 9.76 -8.15
CA HIS A 30 8.90 9.18 -6.87
C HIS A 30 9.94 8.07 -7.10
N THR A 31 10.84 7.90 -6.13
CA THR A 31 11.77 6.77 -6.08
C THR A 31 11.08 5.60 -5.38
N VAL A 32 11.18 4.39 -5.91
CA VAL A 32 10.47 3.22 -5.39
C VAL A 32 11.44 2.11 -5.01
N THR A 33 11.33 1.61 -3.79
CA THR A 33 11.91 0.34 -3.35
C THR A 33 10.76 -0.67 -3.24
N GLN A 34 10.85 -1.82 -3.91
CA GLN A 34 9.73 -2.77 -4.00
C GLN A 34 10.09 -4.14 -3.44
N LEU A 35 9.16 -4.76 -2.72
CA LEU A 35 9.29 -6.10 -2.16
C LEU A 35 8.03 -6.92 -2.50
N PRO A 36 8.14 -7.94 -3.37
CA PRO A 36 7.00 -8.78 -3.75
C PRO A 36 6.61 -9.74 -2.62
N THR A 37 5.34 -9.78 -2.24
CA THR A 37 4.82 -10.70 -1.22
C THR A 37 4.35 -12.03 -1.83
N VAL A 38 3.97 -11.99 -3.11
CA VAL A 38 3.73 -13.16 -3.96
C VAL A 38 4.26 -12.86 -5.35
N MET A 39 4.67 -13.90 -6.08
CA MET A 39 4.97 -13.82 -7.51
C MET A 39 4.09 -14.82 -8.26
N LEU A 40 3.09 -14.30 -8.98
CA LEU A 40 2.08 -15.10 -9.68
C LEU A 40 2.13 -14.87 -11.20
N SER A 41 1.54 -15.77 -11.97
CA SER A 41 1.36 -15.61 -13.42
C SER A 41 0.38 -14.47 -13.74
N ASN A 42 -0.71 -14.37 -12.97
CA ASN A 42 -1.81 -13.43 -13.16
C ASN A 42 -2.64 -13.34 -11.88
N HIS A 43 -3.58 -12.39 -11.83
CA HIS A 43 -4.51 -12.25 -10.72
C HIS A 43 -5.33 -13.55 -10.50
N PRO A 44 -5.61 -13.98 -9.24
CA PRO A 44 -6.36 -15.21 -8.96
C PRO A 44 -7.83 -15.24 -9.42
N GLY A 45 -8.35 -14.13 -9.94
CA GLY A 45 -9.67 -14.06 -10.56
C GLY A 45 -9.77 -14.75 -11.93
N TRP A 46 -8.66 -15.24 -12.48
CA TRP A 46 -8.61 -15.98 -13.74
C TRP A 46 -8.66 -17.51 -13.51
N PRO A 47 -9.13 -18.32 -14.49
CA PRO A 47 -9.29 -19.76 -14.30
C PRO A 47 -8.00 -20.55 -14.07
N GLN A 48 -6.88 -20.08 -14.61
CA GLN A 48 -5.57 -20.73 -14.50
C GLN A 48 -4.58 -19.75 -13.88
N VAL A 49 -3.89 -20.19 -12.83
CA VAL A 49 -2.96 -19.37 -12.05
C VAL A 49 -1.82 -20.26 -11.59
N ALA A 50 -0.59 -19.77 -11.74
CA ALA A 50 0.61 -20.41 -11.21
C ALA A 50 1.45 -19.40 -10.42
N GLY A 51 2.33 -19.89 -9.56
CA GLY A 51 3.25 -19.06 -8.76
C GLY A 51 3.24 -19.44 -7.28
N ALA A 52 3.87 -18.59 -6.46
CA ALA A 52 4.01 -18.84 -5.05
C ALA A 52 4.12 -17.53 -4.23
N PRO A 53 3.80 -17.58 -2.92
CA PRO A 53 4.27 -16.58 -1.97
C PRO A 53 5.78 -16.48 -1.94
N VAL A 54 6.29 -15.27 -1.74
CA VAL A 54 7.69 -15.08 -1.38
C VAL A 54 7.84 -15.42 0.10
N PRO A 55 8.74 -16.32 0.51
CA PRO A 55 8.84 -16.70 1.91
C PRO A 55 9.16 -15.49 2.82
N PRO A 56 8.55 -15.37 4.02
CA PRO A 56 8.80 -14.26 4.95
C PRO A 56 10.29 -14.07 5.29
N GLU A 57 11.04 -15.16 5.43
CA GLU A 57 12.49 -15.15 5.68
C GLU A 57 13.25 -14.47 4.55
N CYS A 58 12.86 -14.70 3.29
CA CYS A 58 13.46 -14.06 2.14
C CYS A 58 13.20 -12.55 2.16
N LEU A 59 12.00 -12.12 2.55
CA LEU A 59 11.70 -10.70 2.73
C LEU A 59 12.55 -10.04 3.83
N TYR A 60 12.78 -10.73 4.95
CA TYR A 60 13.70 -10.26 5.99
C TYR A 60 15.13 -10.14 5.49
N GLU A 61 15.62 -11.13 4.74
CA GLU A 61 16.96 -11.09 4.14
C GLU A 61 17.10 -9.92 3.16
N MET A 62 16.10 -9.69 2.31
CA MET A 62 16.05 -8.54 1.42
C MET A 62 16.06 -7.23 2.21
N MET A 63 15.20 -7.07 3.22
CA MET A 63 15.17 -5.87 4.05
C MET A 63 16.50 -5.64 4.77
N ALA A 64 17.13 -6.68 5.30
CA ALA A 64 18.44 -6.58 5.94
C ALA A 64 19.52 -6.09 4.95
N ALA A 65 19.53 -6.61 3.72
CA ALA A 65 20.44 -6.15 2.68
C ALA A 65 20.18 -4.69 2.27
N LEU A 66 18.90 -4.32 2.10
CA LEU A 66 18.49 -2.93 1.79
C LEU A 66 18.90 -1.97 2.92
N ALA A 67 18.75 -2.37 4.19
CA ALA A 67 19.19 -1.61 5.35
C ALA A 67 20.71 -1.45 5.39
N ALA A 68 21.46 -2.53 5.15
CA ALA A 68 22.93 -2.50 5.11
C ALA A 68 23.47 -1.56 4.02
N ASN A 69 22.73 -1.41 2.91
CA ASN A 69 23.04 -0.44 1.85
C ASN A 69 22.59 1.00 2.16
N GLY A 70 21.95 1.25 3.31
CA GLY A 70 21.42 2.56 3.69
C GLY A 70 20.14 2.96 2.93
N TRP A 71 19.49 2.03 2.22
CA TRP A 71 18.34 2.36 1.37
C TRP A 71 17.01 2.38 2.11
N LEU A 72 16.92 1.76 3.30
CA LEU A 72 15.70 1.79 4.11
C LEU A 72 15.58 2.99 5.04
N THR A 73 16.70 3.60 5.46
CA THR A 73 16.71 4.73 6.41
C THR A 73 16.21 6.05 5.84
N GLU A 74 16.09 6.14 4.52
CA GLU A 74 15.71 7.37 3.81
C GLU A 74 14.31 7.27 3.19
N GLN A 75 13.46 6.34 3.60
CA GLN A 75 12.12 6.17 3.01
C GLN A 75 11.12 7.15 3.65
N ASP A 76 10.37 7.87 2.81
CA ASP A 76 9.36 8.84 3.23
C ASP A 76 8.00 8.19 3.48
N ALA A 77 7.73 7.04 2.87
CA ALA A 77 6.46 6.33 3.01
C ALA A 77 6.61 4.81 2.86
N LEU A 78 5.70 4.07 3.49
CA LEU A 78 5.51 2.63 3.33
C LEU A 78 4.10 2.37 2.77
N LEU A 79 4.02 1.75 1.59
CA LEU A 79 2.76 1.27 1.01
C LEU A 79 2.68 -0.24 1.16
N VAL A 80 1.67 -0.72 1.90
CA VAL A 80 1.42 -2.15 2.10
C VAL A 80 0.15 -2.55 1.35
N GLY A 81 0.28 -3.54 0.46
CA GLY A 81 -0.82 -4.12 -0.30
C GLY A 81 -1.13 -5.55 0.13
N TYR A 82 -1.22 -6.46 -0.84
CA TYR A 82 -1.62 -7.85 -0.56
C TYR A 82 -0.57 -8.61 0.25
N LEU A 83 -0.99 -9.25 1.35
CA LEU A 83 -0.16 -10.07 2.22
C LEU A 83 -0.76 -11.49 2.32
N PRO A 84 -0.08 -12.55 1.84
CA PRO A 84 -0.69 -13.87 1.70
C PRO A 84 -0.85 -14.64 3.02
N THR A 85 -0.09 -14.30 4.07
CA THR A 85 -0.16 -15.00 5.36
C THR A 85 0.04 -14.05 6.55
N PRO A 86 -0.37 -14.43 7.77
CA PRO A 86 -0.10 -13.63 8.98
C PRO A 86 1.39 -13.32 9.20
N ALA A 87 2.30 -14.20 8.80
CA ALA A 87 3.74 -13.95 8.90
C ALA A 87 4.18 -12.76 8.02
N HIS A 88 3.53 -12.54 6.87
CA HIS A 88 3.79 -11.36 6.03
C HIS A 88 3.27 -10.07 6.66
N VAL A 89 2.21 -10.14 7.47
CA VAL A 89 1.73 -9.00 8.27
C VAL A 89 2.79 -8.59 9.28
N VAL A 90 3.42 -9.55 9.94
CA VAL A 90 4.52 -9.27 10.87
C VAL A 90 5.70 -8.63 10.13
N VAL A 91 6.10 -9.16 8.97
CA VAL A 91 7.17 -8.56 8.13
C VAL A 91 6.85 -7.10 7.79
N ALA A 92 5.63 -6.81 7.33
CA ALA A 92 5.23 -5.46 6.98
C ALA A 92 5.18 -4.52 8.20
N ALA A 93 4.75 -5.03 9.37
CA ALA A 93 4.75 -4.26 10.61
C ALA A 93 6.16 -3.95 11.12
N ASP A 94 7.10 -4.88 10.95
CA ASP A 94 8.50 -4.73 11.38
C ASP A 94 9.33 -3.84 10.44
N ALA A 95 8.86 -3.59 9.22
CA ALA A 95 9.50 -2.63 8.32
C ALA A 95 9.58 -1.20 8.90
N ARG A 96 8.73 -0.84 9.88
CA ARG A 96 8.75 0.35 10.77
C ARG A 96 9.44 1.62 10.21
N ILE A 97 9.05 2.04 9.00
CA ILE A 97 9.56 3.28 8.41
C ILE A 97 8.91 4.49 9.08
N HIS A 98 7.63 4.38 9.44
CA HIS A 98 6.88 5.37 10.24
C HIS A 98 5.90 4.64 11.16
N PRO A 99 5.81 4.98 12.46
CA PRO A 99 4.83 4.39 13.35
C PRO A 99 3.42 4.92 13.02
N ALA A 100 2.67 4.19 12.20
CA ALA A 100 1.25 4.47 11.97
C ALA A 100 0.40 3.73 13.02
N PRO A 101 -0.61 4.37 13.64
CA PRO A 101 -1.52 3.68 14.54
C PRO A 101 -2.31 2.61 13.78
N LEU A 102 -2.28 1.37 14.28
CA LEU A 102 -3.13 0.29 13.76
C LEU A 102 -4.60 0.69 13.93
N ARG A 103 -5.33 0.72 12.83
CA ARG A 103 -6.78 0.90 12.82
C ARG A 103 -7.43 -0.45 12.52
N ASP A 104 -8.07 -1.04 13.52
CA ASP A 104 -8.75 -2.34 13.37
C ASP A 104 -10.13 -2.18 12.71
N GLY A 105 -10.60 -3.21 12.00
CA GLY A 105 -11.91 -3.19 11.34
C GLY A 105 -12.04 -2.22 10.16
N VAL A 106 -10.92 -1.88 9.50
CA VAL A 106 -10.92 -1.09 8.27
C VAL A 106 -11.48 -1.94 7.12
N PRO A 107 -12.50 -1.46 6.39
CA PRO A 107 -13.06 -2.22 5.28
C PRO A 107 -12.05 -2.45 4.16
N HIS A 108 -12.21 -3.56 3.43
CA HIS A 108 -11.43 -3.81 2.22
C HIS A 108 -11.66 -2.72 1.16
N GLY A 109 -10.67 -2.50 0.29
CA GLY A 109 -10.77 -1.54 -0.82
C GLY A 109 -10.34 -0.10 -0.50
N VAL A 110 -9.97 0.20 0.75
CA VAL A 110 -9.40 1.52 1.13
C VAL A 110 -8.14 1.82 0.32
N GLY A 111 -7.28 0.82 0.11
CA GLY A 111 -6.12 0.94 -0.78
C GLY A 111 -6.49 1.26 -2.23
N ASP A 112 -7.61 0.72 -2.73
CA ASP A 112 -8.09 1.00 -4.10
C ASP A 112 -8.58 2.45 -4.23
N VAL A 113 -9.24 2.97 -3.19
CA VAL A 113 -9.64 4.39 -3.16
C VAL A 113 -8.42 5.31 -3.16
N PHE A 114 -7.39 4.99 -2.36
CA PHE A 114 -6.15 5.75 -2.39
C PHE A 114 -5.50 5.73 -3.78
N ALA A 115 -5.40 4.55 -4.40
CA ALA A 115 -4.86 4.41 -5.74
C ALA A 115 -5.66 5.21 -6.78
N ALA A 116 -7.00 5.19 -6.70
CA ALA A 116 -7.88 5.96 -7.57
C ALA A 116 -7.70 7.48 -7.40
N LEU A 117 -7.55 7.97 -6.16
CA LEU A 117 -7.29 9.38 -5.88
C LEU A 117 -5.95 9.83 -6.50
N ILE A 118 -4.90 9.05 -6.33
CA ILE A 118 -3.60 9.33 -6.93
C ILE A 118 -3.67 9.30 -8.46
N ALA A 119 -4.35 8.31 -9.04
CA ALA A 119 -4.56 8.22 -10.49
C ALA A 119 -5.38 9.39 -11.05
N ALA A 120 -6.31 9.94 -10.26
CA ALA A 120 -7.09 11.14 -10.61
C ALA A 120 -6.31 12.46 -10.47
N GLY A 121 -5.02 12.40 -10.09
CA GLY A 121 -4.18 13.58 -9.91
C GLY A 121 -4.40 14.33 -8.60
N VAL A 122 -5.03 13.71 -7.60
CA VAL A 122 -5.19 14.32 -6.27
C VAL A 122 -3.81 14.41 -5.59
N PRO A 123 -3.41 15.59 -5.07
CA PRO A 123 -2.15 15.74 -4.36
C PRO A 123 -2.04 14.78 -3.16
N LEU A 124 -0.84 14.23 -2.91
CA LEU A 124 -0.62 13.18 -1.90
C LEU A 124 -1.22 13.53 -0.52
N GLY A 125 -0.93 14.72 0.03
CA GLY A 125 -1.47 15.13 1.33
C GLY A 125 -3.01 15.18 1.35
N MET A 126 -3.62 15.61 0.25
CA MET A 126 -5.08 15.63 0.08
C MET A 126 -5.65 14.21 -0.04
N ALA A 127 -5.00 13.34 -0.81
CA ALA A 127 -5.39 11.94 -0.93
C ALA A 127 -5.32 11.22 0.43
N LEU A 128 -4.28 11.48 1.23
CA LEU A 128 -4.12 10.94 2.58
C LEU A 128 -5.17 11.49 3.56
N GLY A 129 -5.51 12.78 3.46
CA GLY A 129 -6.61 13.39 4.23
C GLY A 129 -7.96 12.75 3.95
N HIS A 130 -8.30 12.61 2.66
CA HIS A 130 -9.50 11.89 2.23
C HIS A 130 -9.50 10.44 2.72
N LEU A 131 -8.37 9.75 2.62
CA LEU A 131 -8.22 8.37 3.05
C LEU A 131 -8.40 8.20 4.56
N SER A 132 -7.77 9.05 5.37
CA SER A 132 -7.92 9.01 6.83
C SER A 132 -9.37 9.24 7.23
N ALA A 133 -10.02 10.26 6.66
CA ALA A 133 -11.42 10.53 6.94
C ALA A 133 -12.33 9.38 6.49
N LEU A 134 -12.07 8.78 5.33
CA LEU A 134 -12.81 7.61 4.84
C LEU A 134 -12.69 6.46 5.85
N ILE A 135 -11.47 6.15 6.29
CA ILE A 135 -11.21 5.10 7.27
C ILE A 135 -12.00 5.38 8.55
N ASP A 136 -11.89 6.60 9.11
CA ASP A 136 -12.53 6.97 10.38
C ASP A 136 -14.06 6.88 10.30
N ASN A 137 -14.65 7.22 9.14
CA ASN A 137 -16.09 7.10 8.90
C ASN A 137 -16.56 5.66 8.62
N SER A 138 -15.63 4.73 8.42
CA SER A 138 -15.93 3.36 7.97
C SER A 138 -15.44 2.27 8.92
N LEU A 139 -14.84 2.62 10.07
CA LEU A 139 -14.40 1.65 11.08
C LEU A 139 -15.59 0.78 11.55
N HIS A 140 -15.42 -0.54 11.44
CA HIS A 140 -16.43 -1.54 11.80
C HIS A 140 -17.77 -1.40 11.03
N ALA A 141 -17.76 -0.70 9.90
CA ALA A 141 -18.93 -0.50 9.07
C ALA A 141 -19.07 -1.56 7.96
N PRO A 142 -20.28 -1.76 7.41
CA PRO A 142 -20.47 -2.58 6.21
C PRO A 142 -19.63 -2.04 5.03
N HIS A 143 -19.19 -2.93 4.13
CA HIS A 143 -18.30 -2.59 3.01
C HIS A 143 -18.78 -1.43 2.12
N LEU A 144 -20.10 -1.23 1.99
CA LEU A 144 -20.70 -0.17 1.17
C LEU A 144 -20.67 1.23 1.80
N ARG A 145 -20.32 1.35 3.10
CA ARG A 145 -20.33 2.65 3.80
C ARG A 145 -19.28 3.63 3.26
N ILE A 146 -18.27 3.12 2.56
CA ILE A 146 -17.31 3.93 1.79
C ILE A 146 -18.03 4.83 0.78
N ALA A 147 -19.01 4.29 0.04
CA ALA A 147 -19.76 5.05 -0.95
C ALA A 147 -20.78 5.99 -0.29
N GLU A 148 -21.44 5.53 0.78
CA GLU A 148 -22.45 6.32 1.50
C GLU A 148 -21.87 7.57 2.17
N THR A 149 -20.60 7.51 2.60
CA THR A 149 -19.91 8.61 3.28
C THR A 149 -19.05 9.46 2.36
N ALA A 150 -19.14 9.26 1.04
CA ALA A 150 -18.37 9.98 0.03
C ALA A 150 -18.41 11.50 0.17
N ALA A 151 -19.60 12.06 0.41
CA ALA A 151 -19.75 13.50 0.60
C ALA A 151 -18.95 14.04 1.80
N THR A 152 -18.67 13.20 2.81
CA THR A 152 -17.93 13.58 4.01
C THR A 152 -16.43 13.48 3.77
N TRP A 153 -15.94 12.31 3.35
CA TRP A 153 -14.50 12.10 3.26
C TRP A 153 -13.84 12.82 2.08
N THR A 154 -14.56 13.11 0.99
CA THR A 154 -14.03 13.89 -0.16
C THR A 154 -13.82 15.38 0.13
N ARG A 155 -14.21 15.86 1.32
CA ARG A 155 -14.01 17.25 1.76
C ARG A 155 -12.99 17.36 2.90
N ALA A 156 -12.35 16.26 3.27
CA ALA A 156 -11.38 16.25 4.35
C ALA A 156 -10.16 17.13 4.00
N ALA A 157 -9.62 17.79 5.01
CA ALA A 157 -8.41 18.60 4.86
C ALA A 157 -7.22 17.72 4.49
N PRO A 158 -6.24 18.23 3.72
CA PRO A 158 -5.01 17.49 3.43
C PRO A 158 -4.21 17.25 4.71
N LEU A 159 -3.64 16.05 4.85
CA LEU A 159 -2.64 15.77 5.87
C LEU A 159 -1.28 16.36 5.48
N THR A 160 -0.59 16.90 6.46
CA THR A 160 0.78 17.39 6.36
C THR A 160 1.79 16.34 6.79
N ALA A 161 3.07 16.53 6.46
CA ALA A 161 4.15 15.62 6.86
C ALA A 161 4.28 15.43 8.40
N THR A 162 3.74 16.35 9.20
CA THR A 162 3.72 16.24 10.67
C THR A 162 2.51 15.46 11.22
N GLU A 163 1.53 15.15 10.38
CA GLU A 163 0.28 14.45 10.75
C GLU A 163 0.23 13.01 10.19
N ILE A 164 1.23 12.63 9.39
CA ILE A 164 1.45 11.28 8.83
C ILE A 164 2.39 10.53 9.77
#